data_AF-A0A0W1KRV6-F1
#
_entry.id   AF-A0A0W1KRV6-F1
#
_cell.length_a   1.000
_cell.length_b   1.000
_cell.length_c   1.000
_cell.angle_alpha   90.00
_cell.angle_beta   90.00
_cell.angle_gamma   90.00
#
_symmetry.space_group_name_H-M   'P 1'
#
loop_
_entity.id
_entity.type
_entity.pdbx_description
1 polymer ?
#
loop_
_entity_poly.entity_id
_entity_poly.type
_entity_poly.pdbx_seq_one_letter_code
_entity_poly.pdbx_strand_id
1 'polypeptide(L)'
;MLEKENFKLTISDLYKQNFNPVAGRNDTTHFPAHDLFQLAKAQRLALLHNSFEKSISQEQQKLASSDLLIFQFPLWWWSFPSILKGWIDRVLSSGFAYGKDATLAPKKIMYSITTGGD
;
A
#
# COMPACT_ATOMS: atom_id res chain seq x y z
N MET A 1 -2.56 -17.78 -16.82
CA MET A 1 -1.24 -17.65 -17.48
C MET A 1 -0.08 -17.45 -16.48
N LEU A 2 -0.31 -17.32 -15.16
CA LEU A 2 0.76 -17.40 -14.13
C LEU A 2 0.80 -18.73 -13.37
N GLU A 3 -0.26 -19.55 -13.42
CA GLU A 3 -0.32 -20.86 -12.76
C GLU A 3 0.47 -21.97 -13.48
N LYS A 4 0.95 -21.71 -14.71
CA LYS A 4 1.72 -22.68 -15.50
C LYS A 4 3.22 -22.70 -15.17
N GLU A 5 3.66 -21.77 -14.34
CA GLU A 5 5.02 -21.64 -13.84
C GLU A 5 4.94 -21.63 -12.30
N ASN A 6 6.00 -22.02 -11.60
CA ASN A 6 6.00 -22.28 -10.14
C ASN A 6 5.97 -20.99 -9.28
N PHE A 7 5.14 -20.01 -9.65
CA PHE A 7 5.00 -18.74 -8.95
C PHE A 7 3.95 -18.83 -7.83
N LYS A 8 4.30 -18.33 -6.65
CA LYS A 8 3.34 -18.11 -5.57
C LYS A 8 2.57 -16.81 -5.82
N LEU A 9 1.29 -16.93 -6.17
CA LEU A 9 0.41 -15.79 -6.38
C LEU A 9 -0.25 -15.35 -5.06
N THR A 10 -0.19 -14.06 -4.76
CA THR A 10 -0.97 -13.43 -3.68
C THR A 10 -1.75 -12.25 -4.27
N ILE A 11 -3.04 -12.14 -3.93
CA ILE A 11 -3.95 -11.16 -4.54
C ILE A 11 -4.43 -10.16 -3.47
N SER A 12 -4.45 -8.89 -3.84
CA SER A 12 -5.13 -7.83 -3.10
C SER A 12 -6.22 -7.20 -3.96
N ASP A 13 -7.40 -7.82 -3.94
CA ASP A 13 -8.59 -7.29 -4.57
C ASP A 13 -9.21 -6.22 -3.65
N LEU A 14 -8.81 -4.97 -3.87
CA LEU A 14 -9.15 -3.85 -2.97
C LEU A 14 -10.66 -3.65 -2.80
N TYR A 15 -11.43 -3.90 -3.87
CA TYR A 15 -12.88 -3.79 -3.82
C TYR A 15 -13.51 -4.92 -3.00
N LYS A 16 -13.11 -6.18 -3.22
CA LYS A 16 -13.62 -7.31 -2.40
C LYS A 16 -13.21 -7.21 -0.93
N GLN A 17 -12.04 -6.64 -0.67
CA GLN A 17 -11.55 -6.39 0.69
C GLN A 17 -12.26 -5.23 1.39
N ASN A 18 -13.08 -4.44 0.67
CA ASN A 18 -13.61 -3.17 1.16
C ASN A 18 -12.51 -2.27 1.75
N PHE A 19 -11.37 -2.19 1.05
CA PHE A 19 -10.21 -1.45 1.55
C PHE A 19 -10.57 0.02 1.75
N ASN A 20 -10.34 0.54 2.96
CA ASN A 20 -10.54 1.96 3.25
C ASN A 20 -9.41 2.78 2.59
N PRO A 21 -9.69 3.68 1.62
CA PRO A 21 -8.64 4.43 0.94
C PRO A 21 -8.25 5.73 1.66
N VAL A 22 -8.92 6.08 2.75
CA VAL A 22 -8.73 7.36 3.42
C VAL A 22 -7.64 7.23 4.48
N ALA A 23 -6.47 7.81 4.20
CA ALA A 23 -5.39 7.92 5.17
C ALA A 23 -5.75 8.89 6.30
N GLY A 24 -5.35 8.57 7.53
CA GLY A 24 -5.66 9.43 8.67
C GLY A 24 -5.23 8.86 10.01
N ARG A 25 -5.76 9.47 11.08
CA ARG A 25 -5.36 9.15 12.46
C ARG A 25 -5.66 7.71 12.87
N ASN A 26 -6.65 7.09 12.24
CA ASN A 26 -7.07 5.72 12.50
C ASN A 26 -6.15 4.67 11.87
N ASP A 27 -5.12 5.08 11.10
CA ASP A 27 -4.14 4.16 10.50
C ASP A 27 -3.11 3.63 11.50
N THR A 28 -3.10 4.17 12.72
CA THR A 28 -2.24 3.71 13.81
C THR A 28 -3.00 3.66 15.13
N THR A 29 -2.75 2.62 15.91
CA THR A 29 -3.25 2.52 17.30
C THR A 29 -2.38 3.29 18.30
N HIS A 30 -1.21 3.77 17.86
CA HIS A 30 -0.24 4.48 18.69
C HIS A 30 0.15 5.81 18.04
N PHE A 31 -0.55 6.88 18.39
CA PHE A 31 -0.16 8.26 18.09
C PHE A 31 -0.46 9.15 19.31
N PRO A 32 0.46 10.05 19.72
CA PRO A 32 0.27 10.88 20.89
C PRO A 32 -1.01 11.72 20.82
N ALA A 33 -1.81 11.70 21.90
CA ALA A 33 -3.12 12.35 21.93
C ALA A 33 -3.05 13.87 21.72
N HIS A 34 -2.02 14.51 22.27
CA HIS A 34 -1.85 15.96 22.34
C HIS A 34 -0.93 16.54 21.26
N ASP A 35 -0.45 15.71 20.32
CA ASP A 35 0.43 16.15 19.24
C ASP A 35 -0.36 16.47 17.96
N LEU A 36 0.18 17.38 17.14
CA LEU A 36 -0.42 17.72 15.85
C LEU A 36 -0.23 16.54 14.88
N PHE A 37 -1.35 16.07 14.34
CA PHE A 37 -1.32 14.95 13.42
C PHE A 37 -0.60 15.32 12.12
N GLN A 38 0.49 14.62 11.85
CA GLN A 38 1.23 14.68 10.60
C GLN A 38 1.37 13.26 10.08
N LEU A 39 0.83 12.98 8.89
CA LEU A 39 0.70 11.62 8.37
C LEU A 39 2.06 10.89 8.31
N ALA A 40 3.09 11.53 7.75
CA ALA A 40 4.41 10.91 7.65
C ALA A 40 5.02 10.60 9.04
N LYS A 41 4.84 11.48 10.03
CA LYS A 41 5.28 11.25 11.41
C LYS A 41 4.53 10.08 12.04
N ALA A 42 3.20 10.04 11.88
CA ALA A 42 2.36 8.97 12.38
C ALA A 42 2.74 7.61 11.78
N GLN A 43 3.01 7.55 10.48
CA GLN A 43 3.48 6.35 9.79
C GLN A 43 4.83 5.86 10.32
N ARG A 44 5.80 6.74 10.56
CA ARG A 44 7.11 6.36 11.13
C ARG A 44 6.98 5.83 12.55
N LEU A 45 6.17 6.48 13.39
CA LEU A 45 5.88 5.98 14.74
C LEU A 45 5.17 4.63 14.70
N ALA A 46 4.22 4.46 13.78
CA ALA A 46 3.50 3.21 13.63
C ALA A 46 4.41 2.05 13.22
N LEU A 47 5.39 2.30 12.36
CA LEU A 47 6.42 1.33 11.99
C LEU A 47 7.29 0.96 13.20
N LEU A 48 7.76 1.95 13.96
CA LEU A 48 8.62 1.71 15.14
C LEU A 48 7.91 0.90 16.23
N HIS A 49 6.61 1.12 16.42
CA HIS A 49 5.81 0.48 17.46
C HIS A 49 4.99 -0.73 16.97
N ASN A 50 5.14 -1.13 15.69
CA ASN A 50 4.30 -2.15 15.05
C ASN A 50 2.79 -1.92 15.27
N SER A 51 2.36 -0.66 15.17
CA SER A 51 1.02 -0.22 15.56
C SER A 51 0.16 0.22 14.39
N PHE A 52 0.53 -0.14 13.16
CA PHE A 52 -0.33 0.07 11.99
C PHE A 52 -1.67 -0.65 12.16
N GLU A 53 -2.72 -0.05 11.60
CA GLU A 53 -3.99 -0.72 11.41
C GLU A 53 -3.79 -2.03 10.61
N LYS A 54 -4.60 -3.04 10.95
CA LYS A 54 -4.40 -4.42 10.48
C LYS A 54 -4.41 -4.54 8.96
N SER A 55 -5.30 -3.84 8.26
CA SER A 55 -5.34 -3.91 6.80
C SER A 55 -4.04 -3.38 6.17
N ILE A 56 -3.44 -2.34 6.75
CA ILE A 56 -2.17 -1.78 6.26
C ILE A 56 -1.02 -2.76 6.48
N SER A 57 -0.87 -3.28 7.69
CA SER A 57 0.25 -4.19 8.03
C SER A 57 0.20 -5.49 7.22
N GLN A 58 -1.00 -6.01 6.94
CA GLN A 58 -1.17 -7.17 6.06
C GLN A 58 -0.69 -6.90 4.62
N GLU A 59 -1.03 -5.74 4.07
CA GLU A 59 -0.59 -5.35 2.71
C GLU A 59 0.92 -5.07 2.67
N GLN A 60 1.48 -4.45 3.71
CA GLN A 60 2.93 -4.28 3.86
C GLN A 60 3.66 -5.63 3.91
N GLN A 61 3.11 -6.62 4.62
CA GLN A 61 3.68 -7.96 4.69
C GLN A 61 3.67 -8.65 3.31
N LYS A 62 2.54 -8.60 2.59
CA LYS A 62 2.44 -9.13 1.22
C LYS A 62 3.50 -8.50 0.33
N LEU A 63 3.62 -7.18 0.37
CA LEU A 63 4.59 -6.43 -0.42
C LEU A 63 6.03 -6.78 -0.04
N ALA A 64 6.34 -6.90 1.26
CA ALA A 64 7.67 -7.30 1.71
C ALA A 64 8.06 -8.68 1.16
N SER A 65 7.11 -9.61 1.13
CA SER A 65 7.32 -10.99 0.66
C SER A 65 7.31 -11.20 -0.85
N SER A 66 6.99 -10.17 -1.66
CA SER A 66 6.87 -10.32 -3.12
C SER A 66 8.13 -9.89 -3.87
N ASP A 67 8.46 -10.59 -4.95
CA ASP A 67 9.55 -10.20 -5.86
C ASP A 67 9.06 -9.28 -6.99
N LEU A 68 7.78 -9.44 -7.37
CA LEU A 68 7.10 -8.70 -8.43
C LEU A 68 5.77 -8.15 -7.90
N LEU A 69 5.53 -6.86 -8.10
CA LEU A 69 4.25 -6.21 -7.84
C LEU A 69 3.59 -5.85 -9.17
N ILE A 70 2.36 -6.33 -9.37
CA ILE A 70 1.55 -6.02 -10.55
C ILE A 70 0.38 -5.14 -10.11
N PHE A 71 0.29 -3.94 -10.69
CA PHE A 71 -0.88 -3.09 -10.55
C PHE A 71 -1.81 -3.30 -11.74
N GLN A 72 -2.99 -3.85 -11.49
CA GLN A 72 -4.06 -3.98 -12.49
C GLN A 72 -5.16 -2.96 -12.19
N PHE A 73 -5.44 -2.04 -13.11
CA PHE A 73 -6.51 -1.07 -12.93
C PHE A 73 -6.96 -0.43 -14.26
N PRO A 74 -8.22 0.04 -14.33
CA PRO A 74 -8.63 0.94 -15.40
C PRO A 74 -8.06 2.35 -15.18
N LEU A 75 -7.56 2.97 -16.25
CA LEU A 75 -7.09 4.36 -16.21
C LEU A 75 -8.29 5.30 -16.01
N TRP A 76 -8.35 5.95 -14.85
CA TRP A 76 -9.41 6.90 -14.53
C TRP A 76 -8.80 8.28 -14.32
N TRP A 77 -9.30 9.27 -15.07
CA TRP A 77 -8.81 10.66 -15.00
C TRP A 77 -7.28 10.76 -15.09
N TRP A 78 -6.68 10.04 -16.04
CA TRP A 78 -5.24 9.99 -16.26
C TRP A 78 -4.43 9.50 -15.04
N SER A 79 -5.06 8.73 -14.15
CA SER A 79 -4.46 8.25 -12.91
C SER A 79 -5.05 6.91 -12.45
N PHE A 80 -4.65 6.49 -11.25
CA PHE A 80 -5.20 5.35 -10.54
C PHE A 80 -6.66 5.60 -10.11
N PRO A 81 -7.50 4.56 -10.01
CA PRO A 81 -8.72 4.61 -9.22
C PRO A 81 -8.44 5.09 -7.80
N SER A 82 -9.37 5.84 -7.21
CA SER A 82 -9.21 6.43 -5.86
C SER A 82 -8.89 5.38 -4.79
N ILE A 83 -9.48 4.18 -4.88
CA ILE A 83 -9.20 3.10 -3.94
C ILE A 83 -7.75 2.61 -4.00
N LEU A 84 -7.18 2.55 -5.21
CA LEU A 84 -5.78 2.16 -5.43
C LEU A 84 -4.84 3.29 -5.01
N LYS A 85 -5.18 4.55 -5.28
CA LYS A 85 -4.41 5.69 -4.79
C LYS A 85 -4.36 5.73 -3.26
N GLY A 86 -5.49 5.45 -2.59
CA GLY A 86 -5.53 5.34 -1.13
C GLY A 86 -4.72 4.17 -0.59
N TRP A 87 -4.71 3.02 -1.27
CA TRP A 87 -3.82 1.91 -0.93
C TRP A 87 -2.35 2.32 -1.02
N ILE A 88 -1.96 3.03 -2.09
CA ILE A 88 -0.60 3.56 -2.24
C ILE A 88 -0.26 4.47 -1.05
N ASP A 89 -1.14 5.42 -0.71
CA ASP A 89 -0.89 6.40 0.35
C ASP A 89 -0.78 5.79 1.75
N ARG A 90 -1.59 4.76 2.04
CA ARG A 90 -1.64 4.09 3.35
C ARG A 90 -0.54 3.03 3.50
N VAL A 91 -0.28 2.23 2.45
CA VAL A 91 0.62 1.06 2.49
C VAL A 91 2.07 1.43 2.18
N LEU A 92 2.32 2.27 1.18
CA LEU A 92 3.68 2.74 0.86
C LEU A 92 4.08 3.90 1.79
N SER A 93 4.10 3.60 3.08
CA SER A 93 4.23 4.59 4.15
C SER A 93 5.68 5.06 4.38
N SER A 94 5.83 6.22 5.01
CA SER A 94 7.13 6.77 5.40
C SER A 94 7.87 5.83 6.34
N GLY A 95 9.17 5.61 6.08
CA GLY A 95 10.02 4.67 6.83
C GLY A 95 9.89 3.22 6.36
N PHE A 96 8.75 2.83 5.78
CA PHE A 96 8.59 1.51 5.17
C PHE A 96 9.00 1.53 3.70
N ALA A 97 8.28 2.28 2.86
CA ALA A 97 8.52 2.27 1.41
C ALA A 97 9.42 3.41 0.92
N TYR A 98 9.49 4.53 1.65
CA TYR A 98 10.29 5.69 1.26
C TYR A 98 10.84 6.47 2.47
N GLY A 99 11.79 7.36 2.19
CA GLY A 99 12.55 8.12 3.18
C GLY A 99 13.95 7.53 3.39
N LYS A 100 14.79 8.28 4.13
CA LYS A 100 16.23 7.96 4.27
C LYS A 100 16.51 6.53 4.75
N ASP A 101 15.70 6.04 5.67
CA ASP A 101 15.86 4.72 6.32
C ASP A 101 14.74 3.75 5.93
N ALA A 102 14.27 3.81 4.68
CA ALA A 102 13.21 2.94 4.19
C ALA A 102 13.61 1.46 4.27
N THR A 103 12.72 0.61 4.79
CA THR A 103 13.00 -0.82 5.01
C THR A 103 12.59 -1.73 3.84
N LEU A 104 11.74 -1.25 2.92
CA LEU A 104 11.27 -2.02 1.79
C LEU A 104 12.39 -2.18 0.75
N ALA A 105 12.76 -3.43 0.48
CA ALA A 105 13.70 -3.73 -0.61
C ALA A 105 13.11 -3.32 -1.97
N PRO A 106 13.96 -2.94 -2.96
CA PRO A 106 13.51 -2.60 -4.30
C PRO A 106 12.60 -3.68 -4.90
N LYS A 107 11.51 -3.26 -5.54
CA LYS A 107 10.53 -4.15 -6.16
C LYS A 107 10.55 -4.01 -7.67
N LYS A 108 10.43 -5.13 -8.39
CA LYS A 108 10.04 -5.09 -9.80
C LYS A 108 8.56 -4.75 -9.85
N ILE A 109 8.20 -3.78 -10.69
CA ILE A 109 6.83 -3.28 -10.79
C ILE A 109 6.38 -3.40 -12.25
N MET A 110 5.16 -3.90 -12.44
CA MET A 110 4.48 -3.91 -13.73
C MET A 110 3.12 -3.24 -13.60
N TYR A 111 2.78 -2.40 -14.56
CA TYR A 111 1.47 -1.80 -14.68
C TYR A 111 0.71 -2.48 -15.82
N SER A 112 -0.46 -3.03 -15.51
CA SER A 112 -1.40 -3.57 -16.48
C SER A 112 -2.63 -2.68 -16.47
N ILE A 113 -2.71 -1.79 -17.46
CA ILE A 113 -3.64 -0.68 -17.47
C ILE A 113 -4.62 -0.86 -18.62
N THR A 114 -5.91 -0.74 -18.36
CA THR A 114 -6.93 -0.67 -19.42
C THR A 114 -7.38 0.77 -19.62
N THR A 115 -7.53 1.19 -20.87
CA THR A 115 -7.98 2.53 -21.25
C THR A 115 -9.28 2.42 -22.04
N GLY A 116 -10.08 3.49 -22.03
CA GLY A 116 -11.29 3.58 -22.86
C GLY A 116 -11.08 4.28 -24.20
N GLY A 117 -9.95 4.98 -24.39
CA GLY A 117 -9.61 5.62 -25.65
C GLY A 117 -9.01 4.62 -26.65
N ASP A 118 -9.20 4.92 -27.94
CA ASP A 118 -8.70 4.16 -29.08
C ASP A 118 -7.18 4.30 -29.29
#